data_AF-A7MVS0-F1
#
_entry.id   AF-A7MVS0-F1
#
_cell.length_a   1.000
_cell.length_b   1.000
_cell.length_c   1.000
_cell.angle_alpha   90.00
_cell.angle_beta   90.00
_cell.angle_gamma   90.00
#
_symmetry.space_group_name_H-M   'P 1'
#
loop_
_entity.id
_entity.type
_entity.pdbx_description
1 polymer ?
#
loop_
_entity_poly.entity_id
_entity_poly.type
_entity_poly.pdbx_seq_one_letter_code
_entity_poly.pdbx_strand_id
1 'polypeptide(L)'
;MLGHRYFVYYQYLQAKASTFNSHRLYKCYSDVKGEVMRALSEWLEAYGESHQNPINQKIHKVAVPGIFLSVVGLIWSIPQIPLFGFNLNWVWVVALPAWIFYYRLSLSVFMMMIGYTVACIGLIWSMDILGWPILQISMLLFGVLWIFQFIGHKIEGKKPSFFEDVQFLLIGPIWVFRKH
;
A
#
# COMPACT_ATOMS: atom_id res chain seq x y z
N MET A 1 3.28 -10.62 18.52
CA MET A 1 4.01 -9.63 17.68
C MET A 1 3.71 -8.16 17.99
N LEU A 2 2.48 -7.77 18.39
CA LEU A 2 2.17 -6.38 18.82
C LEU A 2 2.85 -5.95 20.13
N GLY A 3 3.11 -6.90 21.05
CA GLY A 3 3.71 -6.60 22.35
C GLY A 3 5.13 -6.02 22.28
N HIS A 4 5.94 -6.43 21.29
CA HIS A 4 7.35 -6.02 21.24
C HIS A 4 7.51 -4.56 20.79
N ARG A 5 6.69 -4.07 19.85
CA ARG A 5 6.72 -2.67 19.41
C ARG A 5 6.14 -1.71 20.45
N TYR A 6 5.11 -2.13 21.18
CA TYR A 6 4.58 -1.36 22.32
C TYR A 6 5.57 -1.30 23.48
N PHE A 7 6.29 -2.38 23.74
CA PHE A 7 7.34 -2.43 24.76
C PHE A 7 8.47 -1.42 24.48
N VAL A 8 8.94 -1.34 23.23
CA VAL A 8 9.98 -0.38 22.81
C VAL A 8 9.49 1.07 22.89
N TYR A 9 8.23 1.34 22.51
CA TYR A 9 7.65 2.68 22.65
C TYR A 9 7.42 3.09 24.12
N TYR A 10 7.02 2.15 24.99
CA TYR A 10 6.93 2.38 26.43
C TYR A 10 8.31 2.66 27.06
N GLN A 11 9.36 1.94 26.64
CA GLN A 11 10.73 2.21 27.06
C GLN A 11 11.21 3.59 26.57
N TYR A 12 10.83 4.01 25.36
CA TYR A 12 11.10 5.36 24.85
C TYR A 12 10.41 6.44 25.70
N LEU A 13 9.15 6.26 26.08
CA LEU A 13 8.42 7.19 26.95
C LEU A 13 9.01 7.24 28.37
N GLN A 14 9.40 6.10 28.95
CA GLN A 14 10.08 6.05 30.24
C GLN A 14 11.49 6.70 30.20
N ALA A 15 12.23 6.55 29.11
CA ALA A 15 13.51 7.20 28.92
C ALA A 15 13.37 8.72 28.78
N LYS A 16 12.31 9.20 28.11
CA LYS A 16 12.00 10.63 27.99
C LYS A 16 11.57 11.25 29.32
N ALA A 17 10.97 10.47 30.23
CA ALA A 17 10.52 10.91 31.54
C ALA A 17 11.65 10.98 32.60
N SER A 18 12.80 10.33 32.39
CA SER A 18 13.80 10.15 33.45
C SER A 18 15.21 10.70 33.17
N THR A 19 15.53 11.22 31.98
CA THR A 19 16.69 12.12 31.76
C THR A 19 16.76 12.55 30.29
N PHE A 20 16.92 13.84 30.04
CA PHE A 20 17.04 14.41 28.68
C PHE A 20 18.44 14.14 28.08
N ASN A 21 18.81 12.87 27.86
CA ASN A 21 20.06 12.53 27.20
C ASN A 21 19.81 12.31 25.70
N SER A 22 20.02 13.37 24.92
CA SER A 22 19.79 13.43 23.48
C SER A 22 20.57 12.37 22.69
N HIS A 23 21.75 11.95 23.15
CA HIS A 23 22.53 10.88 22.51
C HIS A 23 21.83 9.51 22.59
N ARG A 24 21.18 9.21 23.72
CA ARG A 24 20.44 7.95 23.90
C ARG A 24 19.18 7.91 23.06
N LEU A 25 18.50 9.07 22.92
CA LEU A 25 17.35 9.23 22.02
C LEU A 25 17.76 9.10 20.54
N TYR A 26 18.89 9.69 20.15
CA TYR A 26 19.41 9.58 18.78
C TYR A 26 19.77 8.14 18.42
N LYS A 27 20.44 7.42 19.33
CA LYS A 27 20.78 6.00 19.14
C LYS A 27 19.56 5.08 19.06
N CYS A 28 18.56 5.29 19.93
CA CYS A 28 17.30 4.54 19.87
C CYS A 28 16.54 4.83 18.55
N TYR A 29 16.50 6.10 18.11
CA TYR A 29 15.93 6.47 16.83
C TYR A 29 16.68 5.81 15.64
N SER A 30 18.02 5.79 15.66
CA SER A 30 18.81 5.16 14.60
C SER A 30 18.60 3.65 14.55
N ASP A 31 18.51 2.99 15.69
CA ASP A 31 18.33 1.54 15.79
C ASP A 31 16.94 1.13 15.29
N VAL A 32 15.88 1.80 15.74
CA VAL A 32 14.49 1.57 15.27
C VAL A 32 14.36 1.87 13.78
N LYS A 33 14.97 2.95 13.29
CA LYS A 33 15.00 3.26 11.86
C LYS A 33 15.72 2.17 11.07
N GLY A 34 16.82 1.63 11.60
CA GLY A 34 17.55 0.50 11.02
C GLY A 34 16.70 -0.77 10.89
N GLU A 35 15.98 -1.14 11.94
CA GLU A 35 15.08 -2.31 11.92
C GLU A 35 13.93 -2.17 10.93
N VAL A 36 13.32 -0.99 10.86
CA VAL A 36 12.21 -0.70 9.93
C VAL A 36 12.68 -0.71 8.47
N MET A 37 13.84 -0.11 8.19
CA MET A 37 14.45 -0.14 6.85
C MET A 37 14.76 -1.56 6.41
N ARG A 38 15.28 -2.39 7.33
CA ARG A 38 15.53 -3.82 7.10
C ARG A 38 14.26 -4.59 6.78
N ALA A 39 13.17 -4.37 7.51
CA ALA A 39 11.89 -5.01 7.24
C ALA A 39 11.31 -4.61 5.87
N LEU A 40 11.36 -3.32 5.50
CA LEU A 40 10.87 -2.87 4.19
C LEU A 40 11.73 -3.41 3.05
N SER A 41 13.06 -3.41 3.19
CA SER A 41 13.94 -3.97 2.16
C SER A 41 13.70 -5.47 1.96
N GLU A 42 13.52 -6.23 3.04
CA GLU A 42 13.20 -7.66 2.99
C GLU A 42 11.91 -7.92 2.18
N TRP A 43 10.83 -7.15 2.43
CA TRP A 43 9.58 -7.26 1.65
C TRP A 43 9.77 -6.93 0.17
N LEU A 44 10.54 -5.88 -0.13
CA LEU A 44 10.78 -5.43 -1.52
C LEU A 44 11.68 -6.40 -2.28
N GLU A 45 12.66 -6.99 -1.61
CA GLU A 45 13.56 -8.01 -2.15
C GLU A 45 12.79 -9.30 -2.45
N ALA A 46 12.02 -9.81 -1.48
CA ALA A 46 11.17 -10.98 -1.65
C ALA A 46 10.13 -10.79 -2.78
N TYR A 47 9.52 -9.60 -2.88
CA TYR A 47 8.65 -9.26 -4.01
C TYR A 47 9.43 -9.25 -5.34
N GLY A 48 10.66 -8.73 -5.33
CA GLY A 48 11.52 -8.64 -6.50
C GLY A 48 11.97 -10.01 -7.04
N GLU A 49 12.08 -11.05 -6.21
CA GLU A 49 12.50 -12.39 -6.64
C GLU A 49 11.62 -12.97 -7.75
N SER A 50 10.32 -12.66 -7.75
CA SER A 50 9.35 -13.09 -8.77
C SER A 50 9.16 -12.09 -9.91
N HIS A 51 10.03 -11.08 -10.01
CA HIS A 51 9.94 -9.99 -10.99
C HIS A 51 11.32 -9.60 -11.53
N GLN A 52 12.05 -10.52 -12.13
CA GLN A 52 13.38 -10.28 -12.72
C GLN A 52 13.29 -9.95 -14.22
N ASN A 53 12.31 -10.49 -14.96
CA ASN A 53 12.18 -10.27 -16.40
C ASN A 53 11.75 -8.81 -16.71
N PRO A 54 12.51 -8.04 -17.52
CA PRO A 54 12.19 -6.64 -17.80
C PRO A 54 10.80 -6.41 -18.42
N ILE A 55 10.28 -7.36 -19.19
CA ILE A 55 8.93 -7.28 -19.77
C ILE A 55 7.89 -7.41 -18.65
N ASN A 56 8.06 -8.39 -17.76
CA ASN A 56 7.19 -8.58 -16.61
C ASN A 56 7.17 -7.32 -15.72
N GLN A 57 8.34 -6.73 -15.47
CA GLN A 57 8.45 -5.50 -14.68
C GLN A 57 7.76 -4.31 -15.35
N LYS A 58 7.89 -4.14 -16.67
CA LYS A 58 7.20 -3.07 -17.42
C LYS A 58 5.68 -3.22 -17.36
N ILE A 59 5.19 -4.44 -17.51
CA ILE A 59 3.76 -4.74 -17.38
C ILE A 59 3.29 -4.36 -15.97
N HIS A 60 3.99 -4.80 -14.92
CA HIS A 60 3.63 -4.50 -13.54
C HIS A 60 3.67 -3.00 -13.22
N LYS A 61 4.60 -2.25 -13.82
CA LYS A 61 4.70 -0.79 -13.64
C LYS A 61 3.43 -0.05 -14.07
N VAL A 62 2.68 -0.59 -15.02
CA VAL A 62 1.40 -0.02 -15.49
C VAL A 62 0.22 -0.70 -14.80
N ALA A 63 0.23 -2.03 -14.74
CA ALA A 63 -0.89 -2.81 -14.24
C ALA A 63 -1.13 -2.62 -12.75
N VAL A 64 -0.09 -2.58 -11.92
CA VAL A 64 -0.27 -2.47 -10.46
C VAL A 64 -0.91 -1.13 -10.06
N PRO A 65 -0.44 0.05 -10.52
CA PRO A 65 -1.12 1.32 -10.23
C PRO A 65 -2.56 1.34 -10.77
N GLY A 66 -2.78 0.83 -11.99
CA GLY A 66 -4.12 0.81 -12.58
C GLY A 66 -5.09 -0.15 -11.88
N ILE A 67 -4.62 -1.30 -11.39
CA ILE A 67 -5.42 -2.22 -10.58
C ILE A 67 -5.79 -1.57 -9.28
N PHE A 68 -4.84 -0.90 -8.60
CA PHE A 68 -5.15 -0.14 -7.38
C PHE A 68 -6.25 0.91 -7.63
N LEU A 69 -6.16 1.68 -8.72
CA LEU A 69 -7.19 2.64 -9.11
C LEU A 69 -8.54 1.95 -9.34
N SER A 70 -8.56 0.84 -10.08
CA SER A 70 -9.79 0.10 -10.36
C SER A 70 -10.42 -0.47 -9.08
N VAL A 71 -9.63 -0.93 -8.12
CA VAL A 71 -10.13 -1.41 -6.81
C VAL A 71 -10.75 -0.26 -6.03
N VAL A 72 -10.15 0.93 -6.02
CA VAL A 72 -10.76 2.12 -5.41
C VAL A 72 -12.10 2.44 -6.07
N GLY A 73 -12.19 2.38 -7.40
CA GLY A 73 -13.44 2.61 -8.14
C GLY A 73 -14.52 1.54 -7.90
N LEU A 74 -14.13 0.28 -7.78
CA LEU A 74 -15.03 -0.83 -7.42
C LEU A 74 -15.61 -0.63 -6.02
N ILE A 75 -14.76 -0.26 -5.04
CA ILE A 75 -15.21 0.01 -3.67
C ILE A 75 -16.08 1.26 -3.62
N TRP A 76 -15.73 2.31 -4.38
CA TRP A 76 -16.52 3.54 -4.49
C TRP A 76 -17.95 3.27 -4.99
N SER A 77 -18.10 2.29 -5.88
CA SER A 77 -19.39 1.92 -6.48
C SER A 77 -20.31 1.14 -5.52
N ILE A 78 -19.84 0.77 -4.33
CA ILE A 78 -20.67 0.12 -3.32
C ILE A 78 -21.63 1.16 -2.72
N PRO A 79 -22.95 0.88 -2.61
CA PRO A 79 -23.91 1.80 -2.02
C PRO A 79 -23.45 2.35 -0.67
N GLN A 80 -23.48 3.68 -0.57
CA GLN A 80 -23.08 4.39 0.65
C GLN A 80 -24.12 4.21 1.74
N ILE A 81 -23.67 4.12 2.99
CA ILE A 81 -24.56 3.96 4.14
C ILE A 81 -24.72 5.32 4.83
N PRO A 82 -25.95 5.86 4.97
CA PRO A 82 -26.18 7.06 5.76
C PRO A 82 -26.00 6.73 7.25
N LEU A 83 -25.06 7.42 7.91
CA LEU A 83 -24.70 7.26 9.32
C LEU A 83 -24.53 8.64 9.96
N PHE A 84 -25.33 8.94 10.98
CA PHE A 84 -25.24 10.19 11.76
C PHE A 84 -25.24 11.48 10.91
N GLY A 85 -25.98 11.50 9.79
CA GLY A 85 -26.04 12.66 8.88
C GLY A 85 -24.94 12.73 7.83
N PHE A 86 -24.03 11.75 7.80
CA PHE A 86 -22.98 11.61 6.77
C PHE A 86 -23.21 10.36 5.93
N ASN A 87 -22.79 10.38 4.66
CA ASN A 87 -22.75 9.17 3.84
C ASN A 87 -21.39 8.50 3.99
N LEU A 88 -21.36 7.34 4.65
CA LEU A 88 -20.15 6.54 4.77
C LEU A 88 -19.84 5.87 3.43
N ASN A 89 -18.72 6.27 2.84
CA ASN A 89 -18.14 5.61 1.68
C ASN A 89 -17.15 4.51 2.13
N TRP A 90 -17.30 3.31 1.59
CA TRP A 90 -16.50 2.13 1.93
C TRP A 90 -15.01 2.29 1.63
N VAL A 91 -14.63 3.19 0.74
CA VAL A 91 -13.22 3.48 0.44
C VAL A 91 -12.45 3.88 1.69
N TRP A 92 -13.05 4.68 2.57
CA TRP A 92 -12.40 5.11 3.82
C TRP A 92 -12.23 3.94 4.80
N VAL A 93 -13.22 3.05 4.86
CA VAL A 93 -13.19 1.86 5.72
C VAL A 93 -12.05 0.93 5.31
N VAL A 94 -11.82 0.76 4.01
CA VAL A 94 -10.75 -0.09 3.46
C VAL A 94 -9.38 0.61 3.47
N ALA A 95 -9.33 1.92 3.19
CA ALA A 95 -8.08 2.67 3.15
C ALA A 95 -7.41 2.77 4.52
N LEU A 96 -8.19 2.93 5.60
CA LEU A 96 -7.67 3.12 6.96
C LEU A 96 -6.74 1.96 7.42
N PRO A 97 -7.13 0.67 7.37
CA PRO A 97 -6.22 -0.41 7.72
C PRO A 97 -5.01 -0.51 6.77
N ALA A 98 -5.17 -0.24 5.48
CA ALA A 98 -4.05 -0.22 4.53
C ALA A 98 -3.03 0.89 4.86
N TRP A 99 -3.52 2.06 5.25
CA TRP A 99 -2.71 3.18 5.71
C TRP A 99 -2.00 2.89 7.03
N ILE A 100 -2.65 2.21 7.98
CA ILE A 100 -1.99 1.72 9.20
C ILE A 100 -0.84 0.76 8.83
N PHE A 101 -1.07 -0.15 7.87
CA PHE A 101 -0.03 -1.04 7.37
C PHE A 101 1.15 -0.26 6.78
N TYR A 102 0.90 0.70 5.89
CA TYR A 102 1.96 1.53 5.29
C TYR A 102 2.73 2.38 6.31
N TYR A 103 2.03 2.94 7.30
CA TYR A 103 2.65 3.68 8.39
C TYR A 103 3.59 2.80 9.22
N ARG A 104 3.21 1.54 9.47
CA ARG A 104 4.05 0.55 10.16
C ARG A 104 5.30 0.14 9.38
N LEU A 105 5.29 0.30 8.05
CA LEU A 105 6.44 0.05 7.17
C LEU A 105 7.41 1.24 7.10
N SER A 106 6.92 2.47 6.92
CA SER A 106 7.69 3.70 7.15
C SER A 106 6.83 4.93 6.89
N LEU A 107 7.18 6.07 7.51
CA LEU A 107 6.51 7.34 7.25
C LEU A 107 6.59 7.76 5.77
N SER A 108 7.70 7.50 5.09
CA SER A 108 7.85 7.81 3.66
C SER A 108 6.93 6.97 2.77
N VAL A 109 6.82 5.66 3.02
CA VAL A 109 5.85 4.80 2.31
C VAL A 109 4.42 5.26 2.57
N PHE A 110 4.10 5.58 3.82
CA PHE A 110 2.78 6.10 4.19
C PHE A 110 2.41 7.38 3.41
N MET A 111 3.29 8.38 3.41
CA MET A 111 3.05 9.65 2.71
C MET A 111 2.89 9.48 1.19
N MET A 112 3.66 8.55 0.59
CA MET A 112 3.53 8.21 -0.83
C MET A 112 2.18 7.53 -1.11
N MET A 113 1.82 6.52 -0.32
CA MET A 113 0.61 5.73 -0.56
C MET A 113 -0.67 6.47 -0.21
N ILE A 114 -0.68 7.35 0.81
CA ILE A 114 -1.82 8.23 1.08
C ILE A 114 -2.02 9.21 -0.06
N GLY A 115 -0.95 9.81 -0.59
CA GLY A 115 -1.00 10.70 -1.74
C GLY A 115 -1.57 10.02 -2.98
N TYR A 116 -1.10 8.81 -3.28
CA TYR A 116 -1.63 8.02 -4.39
C TYR A 116 -3.10 7.61 -4.19
N THR A 117 -3.49 7.23 -2.96
CA THR A 117 -4.88 6.89 -2.63
C THR A 117 -5.80 8.09 -2.84
N VAL A 118 -5.41 9.27 -2.34
CA VAL A 118 -6.17 10.52 -2.49
C VAL A 118 -6.27 10.92 -3.97
N ALA A 119 -5.21 10.76 -4.76
CA ALA A 119 -5.26 11.00 -6.19
C ALA A 119 -6.25 10.09 -6.92
N CYS A 120 -6.28 8.79 -6.58
CA CYS A 120 -7.27 7.85 -7.13
C CYS A 120 -8.69 8.24 -6.74
N ILE A 121 -8.93 8.58 -5.46
CA ILE A 121 -10.24 9.04 -4.99
C ILE A 121 -10.67 10.30 -5.74
N GLY A 122 -9.77 11.28 -5.91
CA GLY A 122 -10.06 12.51 -6.64
C GLY A 122 -10.43 12.27 -8.11
N LEU A 123 -9.76 11.33 -8.78
CA LEU A 123 -10.11 10.92 -10.14
C LEU A 123 -11.46 10.21 -10.21
N ILE A 124 -11.73 9.27 -9.30
CA ILE A 124 -13.02 8.56 -9.27
C ILE A 124 -14.15 9.53 -8.95
N TRP A 125 -13.96 10.43 -8.00
CA TRP A 125 -14.94 11.45 -7.64
C TRP A 125 -15.23 12.42 -8.79
N SER A 126 -14.21 12.82 -9.57
CA SER A 126 -14.43 13.68 -10.74
C SER A 126 -15.21 12.94 -11.85
N MET A 127 -14.94 11.66 -12.07
CA MET A 127 -15.72 10.81 -12.98
C MET A 127 -17.18 10.67 -12.52
N ASP A 128 -17.41 10.55 -11.21
CA ASP A 128 -18.74 10.42 -10.61
C ASP A 128 -19.58 11.69 -10.85
N ILE A 129 -18.98 12.86 -10.61
CA ILE A 129 -19.62 14.16 -10.89
C ILE A 129 -19.99 14.30 -12.37
N LEU A 130 -19.15 13.80 -13.26
CA LEU A 130 -19.39 13.82 -14.70
C LEU A 130 -20.40 12.75 -15.16
N GLY A 131 -20.92 11.92 -14.26
CA GLY A 131 -21.91 10.88 -14.57
C GLY A 131 -21.33 9.68 -15.32
N TRP A 132 -20.03 9.43 -15.22
CA TRP A 132 -19.41 8.28 -15.88
C TRP A 132 -19.78 6.95 -15.19
N PRO A 133 -19.88 5.85 -15.94
CA PRO A 133 -20.21 4.54 -15.39
C PRO A 133 -19.01 3.90 -14.67
N ILE A 134 -18.69 4.39 -13.45
CA ILE A 134 -17.49 4.01 -12.68
C ILE A 134 -17.38 2.50 -12.48
N LEU A 135 -18.48 1.82 -12.12
CA LEU A 135 -18.47 0.39 -11.86
C LEU A 135 -17.99 -0.40 -13.09
N GLN A 136 -18.56 -0.11 -14.25
CA GLN A 136 -18.26 -0.78 -15.52
C GLN A 136 -16.82 -0.51 -15.96
N ILE A 137 -16.38 0.75 -15.88
CA ILE A 137 -15.00 1.13 -16.21
C ILE A 137 -14.01 0.43 -15.27
N SER A 138 -14.31 0.41 -13.97
CA SER A 138 -13.46 -0.21 -12.96
C SER A 138 -13.40 -1.72 -13.12
N MET A 139 -14.53 -2.40 -13.40
CA MET A 139 -14.55 -3.84 -13.68
C MET A 139 -13.73 -4.18 -14.93
N LEU A 140 -13.90 -3.42 -16.02
CA LEU A 140 -13.15 -3.62 -17.25
C LEU A 140 -11.64 -3.42 -17.02
N LEU A 141 -11.26 -2.32 -16.39
CA LEU A 141 -9.87 -1.99 -16.09
C LEU A 141 -9.24 -3.06 -15.18
N PHE A 142 -9.95 -3.48 -14.12
CA PHE A 142 -9.51 -4.53 -13.21
C PHE A 142 -9.24 -5.83 -13.97
N GLY A 143 -10.19 -6.30 -14.78
CA GLY A 143 -10.05 -7.55 -15.54
C GLY A 143 -8.90 -7.50 -16.55
N VAL A 144 -8.82 -6.43 -17.35
CA VAL A 144 -7.79 -6.27 -18.39
C VAL A 144 -6.39 -6.21 -17.78
N LEU A 145 -6.19 -5.42 -16.71
CA LEU A 145 -4.88 -5.29 -16.09
C LEU A 145 -4.45 -6.56 -15.35
N TRP A 146 -5.39 -7.30 -14.75
CA TRP A 146 -5.09 -8.61 -14.16
C TRP A 146 -4.64 -9.62 -15.21
N ILE A 147 -5.32 -9.66 -16.37
CA ILE A 147 -4.89 -10.48 -17.50
C ILE A 147 -3.45 -10.13 -17.89
N PHE A 148 -3.12 -8.83 -18.00
CA PHE A 148 -1.74 -8.42 -18.28
C PHE A 148 -0.77 -8.84 -17.18
N GLN A 149 -1.09 -8.66 -15.89
CA GLN A 149 -0.22 -9.15 -14.80
C GLN A 149 0.06 -10.65 -14.92
N PHE A 150 -0.97 -11.47 -15.20
CA PHE A 150 -0.80 -12.91 -15.37
C PHE A 150 0.02 -13.26 -16.60
N ILE A 151 -0.12 -12.52 -17.71
CA ILE A 151 0.77 -12.67 -18.88
C ILE A 151 2.22 -12.36 -18.48
N GLY A 152 2.45 -11.29 -17.73
CA GLY A 152 3.77 -10.94 -17.20
C GLY A 152 4.39 -12.07 -16.38
N HIS A 153 3.62 -12.65 -15.45
CA HIS A 153 4.08 -13.80 -14.65
C HIS A 153 4.27 -15.08 -15.47
N LYS A 154 3.47 -15.29 -16.52
CA LYS A 154 3.69 -16.41 -17.46
C LYS A 154 5.02 -16.26 -18.20
N ILE A 155 5.38 -15.03 -18.59
CA ILE A 155 6.69 -14.73 -19.21
C ILE A 155 7.83 -14.89 -18.19
N GLU A 156 7.61 -14.51 -16.94
CA GLU A 156 8.58 -14.69 -15.86
C GLU A 156 8.83 -16.17 -15.53
N GLY A 157 7.82 -17.03 -15.65
CA GLY A 157 7.87 -18.43 -15.25
C GLY A 157 7.75 -18.64 -13.73
N LYS A 158 7.52 -17.57 -12.96
CA LYS A 158 7.27 -17.61 -11.51
C LYS A 158 5.82 -17.21 -11.22
N LYS A 159 5.22 -17.88 -10.22
CA LYS A 159 3.87 -17.56 -9.76
C LYS A 159 3.82 -16.15 -9.14
N PRO A 160 2.67 -15.46 -9.20
CA PRO A 160 2.49 -14.21 -8.48
C PRO A 160 2.68 -14.34 -6.97
N SER A 161 3.41 -13.41 -6.36
CA SER A 161 3.75 -13.48 -4.93
C SER A 161 2.54 -13.46 -4.00
N PHE A 162 1.41 -12.89 -4.42
CA PHE A 162 0.20 -12.85 -3.59
C PHE A 162 -0.46 -14.21 -3.38
N PHE A 163 -0.09 -15.23 -4.18
CA PHE A 163 -0.51 -16.61 -3.91
C PHE A 163 0.18 -17.19 -2.67
N GLU A 164 1.36 -16.68 -2.32
CA GLU A 164 2.07 -17.07 -1.10
C GLU A 164 1.57 -16.26 0.10
N ASP A 165 1.39 -14.94 -0.08
CA ASP A 165 0.83 -14.04 0.94
C ASP A 165 0.07 -12.86 0.30
N VAL A 166 -1.21 -12.73 0.65
CA VAL A 166 -2.09 -11.64 0.19
C VAL A 166 -1.51 -10.24 0.51
N GLN A 167 -0.67 -10.10 1.54
CA GLN A 167 0.02 -8.84 1.85
C GLN A 167 0.91 -8.33 0.70
N PHE A 168 1.40 -9.20 -0.18
CA PHE A 168 2.15 -8.78 -1.36
C PHE A 168 1.33 -7.92 -2.33
N LEU A 169 -0.01 -7.93 -2.26
CA LEU A 169 -0.85 -6.96 -2.98
C LEU A 169 -0.63 -5.53 -2.50
N LEU A 170 -0.32 -5.33 -1.22
CA LEU A 170 0.01 -4.02 -0.64
C LEU A 170 1.48 -3.64 -0.89
N ILE A 171 2.37 -4.63 -1.05
CA ILE A 171 3.79 -4.40 -1.35
C ILE A 171 4.01 -4.02 -2.82
N GLY A 172 3.27 -4.61 -3.75
CA GLY A 172 3.41 -4.37 -5.20
C GLY A 172 3.42 -2.88 -5.59
N PRO A 173 2.43 -2.06 -5.16
CA PRO A 173 2.43 -0.62 -5.45
C PRO A 173 3.67 0.11 -4.93
N ILE A 174 4.13 -0.24 -3.73
CA ILE A 174 5.33 0.36 -3.12
C ILE A 174 6.56 0.03 -3.98
N TRP A 175 6.69 -1.23 -4.40
CA TRP A 175 7.80 -1.69 -5.21
C TRP A 175 7.84 -0.97 -6.56
N VAL A 176 6.68 -0.79 -7.21
CA VAL A 176 6.59 -0.06 -8.48
C VAL A 176 7.00 1.41 -8.33
N PHE A 177 6.62 2.08 -7.24
CA PHE A 177 6.93 3.49 -7.03
C PHE A 177 8.35 3.75 -6.54
N ARG A 178 9.00 2.77 -5.90
CA ARG A 178 10.36 2.92 -5.37
C ARG A 178 11.46 2.39 -6.28
N LYS A 179 11.13 1.56 -7.27
CA LYS A 179 12.13 0.95 -8.14
C LYS A 179 12.73 1.96 -9.10
N HIS A 180 13.95 2.39 -8.79
CA HIS A 180 14.86 3.17 -9.64
C HIS A 180 16.26 2.58 -9.55
#